data_AF-A0A939XTX1-F1
#
_entry.id   AF-A0A939XTX1-F1
#
_cell.length_a   1.000
_cell.length_b   1.000
_cell.length_c   1.000
_cell.angle_alpha   90.00
_cell.angle_beta   90.00
_cell.angle_gamma   90.00
#
_symmetry.space_group_name_H-M   'P 1'
#
loop_
_entity.id
_entity.type
_entity.pdbx_description
1 polymer ?
#
loop_
_entity_poly.entity_id
_entity_poly.type
_entity_poly.pdbx_seq_one_letter_code
_entity_poly.pdbx_strand_id
1 'polypeptide(L)'
;MTDSHPLGIEPIGRLLIRYSAPAIVGQTAISLYNIISAAFIGQYEGPLALTGLAISFPIMNLTLAVGLLLGLGGAAISSIRLGEGRQEDASRSMGCVVTLSLICGVTLAVLSVLFLDPLLRLFGASNEALPYARDYMRICLLSLPVTYPTFNLNHVMRATGYPRKAMMSLLLTVLLNVPLAWLFIAHWRWGMTGAAFSSTLSQLGGLVWVMSHFAQRKSLVRFQHGIFRPRPDILYSIVAVGMAPFLLNVCACCVVAVINMRLLTYGGDIAVSAYGIINRVLFLMGMVVAGLTQGMQPIVGYNFGARRMDRVSRTL
;
A
#
# COMPACT_ATOMS: atom_id res chain seq x y z
N MET A 1 13.60 -31.75 -9.56
CA MET A 1 13.09 -31.76 -8.18
C MET A 1 11.66 -31.24 -8.23
N THR A 2 10.73 -32.08 -7.77
CA THR A 2 9.27 -32.00 -7.82
C THR A 2 8.66 -30.59 -7.80
N ASP A 3 8.13 -30.18 -8.96
CA ASP A 3 7.15 -29.11 -9.15
C ASP A 3 5.96 -29.30 -8.21
N SER A 4 6.07 -28.84 -6.97
CA SER A 4 5.05 -28.97 -5.93
C SER A 4 4.59 -27.59 -5.44
N HIS A 5 4.81 -26.56 -6.27
CA HIS A 5 4.31 -25.22 -5.99
C HIS A 5 2.92 -25.06 -6.63
N PRO A 6 1.86 -24.73 -5.86
CA PRO A 6 0.49 -24.67 -6.37
C PRO A 6 0.33 -23.65 -7.51
N LEU A 7 1.17 -22.60 -7.54
CA LEU A 7 1.22 -21.61 -8.62
C LEU A 7 1.61 -22.18 -10.00
N GLY A 8 2.35 -23.30 -10.04
CA GLY A 8 2.81 -23.92 -11.28
C GLY A 8 1.89 -25.00 -11.85
N ILE A 9 0.95 -25.53 -11.05
CA ILE A 9 0.20 -26.76 -11.38
C ILE A 9 -1.31 -26.49 -11.51
N GLU A 10 -1.89 -25.69 -10.62
CA GLU A 10 -3.34 -25.44 -10.59
C GLU A 10 -3.84 -24.73 -11.88
N PRO A 11 -5.12 -24.96 -12.28
CA PRO A 11 -5.71 -24.27 -13.41
C PRO A 11 -5.81 -22.76 -13.15
N ILE A 12 -5.44 -21.97 -14.16
CA ILE A 12 -5.28 -20.51 -14.06
C ILE A 12 -6.54 -19.84 -13.52
N GLY A 13 -7.74 -20.21 -13.98
CA GLY A 13 -8.99 -19.62 -13.50
C GLY A 13 -9.25 -19.85 -11.99
N ARG A 14 -8.99 -21.05 -11.48
CA ARG A 14 -9.13 -21.36 -10.05
C ARG A 14 -8.07 -20.64 -9.22
N LEU A 15 -6.85 -20.55 -9.75
CA LEU A 15 -5.74 -19.85 -9.11
C LEU A 15 -6.01 -18.34 -9.05
N LEU A 16 -6.50 -17.76 -10.14
CA LEU A 16 -6.90 -16.36 -10.22
C LEU A 16 -7.99 -16.05 -9.19
N ILE A 17 -9.05 -16.86 -9.10
CA ILE A 17 -10.09 -16.67 -8.06
C ILE A 17 -9.49 -16.80 -6.64
N ARG A 18 -8.61 -17.78 -6.40
CA ARG A 18 -7.99 -18.03 -5.10
C ARG A 18 -7.07 -16.90 -4.64
N TYR A 19 -6.45 -16.17 -5.57
CA TYR A 19 -5.58 -15.04 -5.26
C TYR A 19 -6.30 -13.69 -5.31
N SER A 20 -7.22 -13.51 -6.25
CA SER A 20 -7.98 -12.27 -6.44
C SER A 20 -9.11 -12.10 -5.43
N ALA A 21 -9.82 -13.16 -5.01
CA ALA A 21 -10.88 -13.01 -4.02
C ALA A 21 -10.34 -12.49 -2.66
N PRO A 22 -9.25 -13.04 -2.09
CA PRO A 22 -8.65 -12.46 -0.88
C PRO A 22 -8.11 -11.04 -1.09
N ALA A 23 -7.60 -10.74 -2.29
CA ALA A 23 -7.14 -9.40 -2.64
C ALA A 23 -8.27 -8.38 -2.66
N ILE A 24 -9.40 -8.72 -3.30
CA ILE A 24 -10.61 -7.88 -3.36
C ILE A 24 -11.13 -7.66 -1.94
N VAL A 25 -11.29 -8.71 -1.13
CA VAL A 25 -11.71 -8.58 0.28
C VAL A 25 -10.78 -7.68 1.06
N GLY A 26 -9.46 -7.81 0.88
CA GLY A 26 -8.47 -6.93 1.51
C GLY A 26 -8.61 -5.46 1.09
N GLN A 27 -8.78 -5.20 -0.20
CA GLN A 27 -8.96 -3.83 -0.72
C GLN A 27 -10.30 -3.23 -0.26
N THR A 28 -11.37 -4.02 -0.24
CA THR A 28 -12.67 -3.60 0.31
C THR A 28 -12.57 -3.26 1.80
N ALA A 29 -11.83 -4.06 2.58
CA ALA A 29 -11.60 -3.78 4.00
C ALA A 29 -10.83 -2.46 4.21
N ILE A 30 -9.80 -2.17 3.41
CA ILE A 30 -9.10 -0.88 3.42
C ILE A 30 -10.06 0.27 3.09
N SER A 31 -10.90 0.10 2.07
CA SER A 31 -11.89 1.12 1.68
C SER A 31 -12.88 1.39 2.82
N LEU A 32 -13.39 0.34 3.47
CA LEU A 32 -14.30 0.47 4.60
C LEU A 32 -13.64 1.20 5.78
N TYR A 33 -12.38 0.87 6.07
CA TYR A 33 -11.57 1.60 7.06
C TYR A 33 -11.44 3.09 6.73
N ASN A 34 -11.17 3.46 5.47
CA ASN A 34 -11.06 4.86 5.06
C ASN A 34 -12.38 5.61 5.24
N ILE A 35 -13.51 4.98 4.93
CA ILE A 35 -14.85 5.57 5.10
C ILE A 35 -15.17 5.79 6.57
N ILE A 36 -14.94 4.77 7.41
CA ILE A 36 -15.20 4.85 8.86
C ILE A 36 -14.32 5.93 9.50
N SER A 37 -13.03 5.98 9.14
CA SER A 37 -12.09 6.98 9.66
C SER A 37 -12.53 8.40 9.29
N ALA A 38 -12.91 8.63 8.03
CA ALA A 38 -13.40 9.94 7.59
C ALA A 38 -14.73 10.32 8.29
N ALA A 39 -15.62 9.35 8.51
CA ALA A 39 -16.88 9.58 9.24
C ALA A 39 -16.63 9.97 10.70
N PHE A 40 -15.72 9.28 11.41
CA PHE A 40 -15.35 9.64 12.78
C PHE A 40 -14.70 11.02 12.86
N ILE A 41 -13.76 11.33 11.96
CA ILE A 41 -13.14 12.66 11.94
C ILE A 41 -14.21 13.75 11.68
N GLY A 42 -15.08 13.55 10.70
CA GLY A 42 -16.13 14.52 10.38
C GLY A 42 -17.14 14.74 11.50
N GLN A 43 -17.54 13.68 12.20
CA GLN A 43 -18.55 13.76 13.26
C GLN A 43 -18.01 14.39 14.54
N TYR A 44 -16.77 14.10 14.93
CA TYR A 44 -16.22 14.52 16.22
C TYR A 44 -15.37 15.80 16.15
N GLU A 45 -14.66 16.04 15.04
CA GLU A 45 -13.77 17.20 14.86
C GLU A 45 -14.36 18.27 13.94
N GLY A 46 -15.37 17.91 13.15
CA GLY A 46 -16.09 18.83 12.29
C GLY A 46 -15.43 19.10 10.92
N PRO A 47 -15.97 20.06 10.15
CA PRO A 47 -15.63 20.26 8.73
C PRO A 47 -14.17 20.67 8.49
N LEU A 48 -13.57 21.45 9.39
CA LEU A 48 -12.17 21.92 9.27
C LEU A 48 -11.17 20.75 9.29
N ALA A 49 -11.42 19.73 10.11
CA ALA A 49 -10.60 18.53 10.13
C ALA A 49 -10.72 17.71 8.83
N LEU A 50 -11.93 17.65 8.25
CA LEU A 50 -12.12 17.02 6.94
C LEU A 50 -11.33 17.75 5.84
N THR A 51 -11.31 19.09 5.87
CA THR A 51 -10.50 19.91 4.98
C THR A 51 -9.00 19.67 5.19
N GLY A 52 -8.53 19.60 6.44
CA GLY A 52 -7.14 19.26 6.76
C GLY A 52 -6.74 17.88 6.22
N LEU A 53 -7.63 16.89 6.32
CA LEU A 53 -7.46 15.56 5.74
C LEU A 53 -7.45 15.62 4.20
N ALA A 54 -8.31 16.43 3.58
CA ALA A 54 -8.34 16.67 2.13
C ALA A 54 -7.01 17.20 1.59
N ILE A 55 -6.42 18.20 2.27
CA ILE A 55 -5.13 18.81 1.91
C ILE A 55 -3.96 17.84 2.10
N SER A 56 -4.11 16.86 2.99
CA SER A 56 -3.09 15.84 3.30
C SER A 56 -3.00 14.73 2.24
N PHE A 57 -4.08 14.49 1.46
CA PHE A 57 -4.14 13.41 0.47
C PHE A 57 -3.03 13.40 -0.58
N PRO A 58 -2.64 14.52 -1.22
CA PRO A 58 -1.58 14.53 -2.22
C PRO A 58 -0.25 14.01 -1.67
N ILE A 59 0.09 14.41 -0.45
CA ILE A 59 1.31 13.96 0.22
C ILE A 59 1.18 12.46 0.53
N MET A 60 0.03 12.01 1.06
CA MET A 60 -0.21 10.58 1.29
C MET A 60 -0.10 9.74 0.02
N ASN A 61 -0.58 10.23 -1.13
CA ASN A 61 -0.47 9.55 -2.42
C ASN A 61 0.97 9.47 -2.91
N LEU A 62 1.76 10.53 -2.74
CA LEU A 62 3.19 10.50 -3.08
C LEU A 62 3.92 9.44 -2.25
N THR A 63 3.63 9.41 -0.95
CA THR A 63 4.19 8.44 -0.02
C THR A 63 3.73 7.02 -0.34
N LEU A 64 2.48 6.83 -0.76
CA LEU A 64 1.96 5.55 -1.24
C LEU A 64 2.65 5.10 -2.54
N ALA A 65 2.95 6.02 -3.47
CA ALA A 65 3.64 5.69 -4.72
C ALA A 65 5.03 5.11 -4.45
N VAL A 66 5.79 5.68 -3.51
CA VAL A 66 7.09 5.13 -3.08
C VAL A 66 6.92 3.77 -2.38
N GLY A 67 5.85 3.59 -1.59
CA GLY A 67 5.50 2.29 -1.03
C GLY A 67 5.24 1.25 -2.13
N LEU A 68 4.44 1.59 -3.14
CA LEU A 68 4.10 0.72 -4.27
C LEU A 68 5.32 0.33 -5.11
N LEU A 69 6.26 1.25 -5.33
CA LEU A 69 7.55 0.98 -5.98
C LEU A 69 8.27 -0.21 -5.31
N LEU A 70 8.44 -0.14 -3.99
CA LEU A 70 9.15 -1.17 -3.22
C LEU A 70 8.33 -2.45 -3.07
N GLY A 71 7.03 -2.32 -2.78
CA GLY A 71 6.13 -3.44 -2.52
C GLY A 71 5.86 -4.27 -3.77
N LEU A 72 5.42 -3.65 -4.86
CA LEU A 72 5.12 -4.34 -6.11
C LEU A 72 6.39 -4.83 -6.81
N GLY A 73 7.47 -4.04 -6.81
CA GLY A 73 8.77 -4.46 -7.33
C GLY A 73 9.33 -5.65 -6.56
N GLY A 74 9.29 -5.59 -5.23
CA GLY A 74 9.70 -6.67 -4.34
C GLY A 74 8.88 -7.95 -4.53
N ALA A 75 7.56 -7.81 -4.62
CA ALA A 75 6.64 -8.91 -4.88
C ALA A 75 6.90 -9.57 -6.24
N ALA A 76 7.07 -8.79 -7.30
CA ALA A 76 7.33 -9.31 -8.64
C ALA A 76 8.65 -10.10 -8.69
N ILE A 77 9.76 -9.53 -8.20
CA ILE A 77 11.06 -10.21 -8.17
C ILE A 77 11.00 -11.46 -7.31
N SER A 78 10.35 -11.41 -6.15
CA SER A 78 10.20 -12.59 -5.28
C SER A 78 9.42 -13.71 -5.98
N SER A 79 8.37 -13.38 -6.74
CA SER A 79 7.60 -14.37 -7.52
C SER A 79 8.42 -14.97 -8.67
N ILE A 80 9.16 -14.15 -9.42
CA ILE A 80 10.03 -14.59 -10.52
C ILE A 80 11.12 -15.54 -10.01
N ARG A 81 11.85 -15.15 -8.95
CA ARG A 81 12.91 -15.99 -8.36
C ARG A 81 12.38 -17.32 -7.82
N LEU A 82 11.15 -17.33 -7.30
CA LEU A 82 10.50 -18.55 -6.85
C LEU A 82 10.15 -19.47 -8.03
N GLY A 83 9.70 -18.91 -9.15
CA GLY A 83 9.47 -19.63 -10.41
C GLY A 83 10.75 -20.21 -11.04
N GLU A 84 11.88 -19.53 -10.88
CA GLU A 84 13.21 -20.02 -11.29
C GLU A 84 13.76 -21.13 -10.37
N GLY A 85 13.05 -21.48 -9.29
CA GLY A 85 13.53 -22.44 -8.27
C GLY A 85 14.56 -21.87 -7.29
N ARG A 86 14.85 -20.56 -7.35
CA ARG A 86 15.87 -19.88 -6.52
C ARG A 86 15.26 -19.36 -5.21
N GLN A 87 14.85 -20.27 -4.33
CA GLN A 87 14.20 -19.93 -3.05
C GLN A 87 15.06 -19.04 -2.13
N GLU A 88 16.38 -19.24 -2.15
CA GLU A 88 17.31 -18.44 -1.34
C GLU A 88 17.35 -16.98 -1.85
N ASP A 89 17.35 -16.78 -3.17
CA ASP A 89 17.29 -15.44 -3.77
C ASP A 89 15.93 -14.76 -3.54
N ALA A 90 14.84 -15.51 -3.51
CA ALA A 90 13.53 -14.98 -3.12
C ALA A 90 13.51 -14.51 -1.65
N SER A 91 14.19 -15.24 -0.75
CA SER A 91 14.33 -14.84 0.66
C SER A 91 15.23 -13.62 0.84
N ARG A 92 16.30 -13.52 0.05
CA ARG A 92 17.16 -12.32 0.00
C ARG A 92 16.43 -11.11 -0.57
N SER A 93 15.58 -11.31 -1.58
CA SER A 93 14.71 -10.25 -2.14
C SER A 93 13.79 -9.68 -1.06
N MET A 94 13.13 -10.53 -0.27
CA MET A 94 12.33 -10.09 0.86
C MET A 94 13.15 -9.29 1.89
N GLY A 95 14.33 -9.78 2.27
CA GLY A 95 15.23 -9.06 3.19
C GLY A 95 15.62 -7.67 2.67
N CYS A 96 15.95 -7.59 1.38
CA CYS A 96 16.23 -6.33 0.68
C CYS A 96 15.02 -5.39 0.72
N VAL A 97 13.81 -5.89 0.43
CA VAL A 97 12.57 -5.12 0.50
C VAL A 97 12.35 -4.55 1.90
N VAL A 98 12.56 -5.31 2.96
CA VAL A 98 12.43 -4.82 4.35
C VAL A 98 13.44 -3.73 4.64
N THR A 99 14.72 -3.95 4.32
CA THR A 99 15.78 -2.96 4.53
C THR A 99 15.50 -1.67 3.76
N LEU A 100 15.09 -1.76 2.49
CA LEU A 100 14.72 -0.58 1.70
C LEU A 100 13.46 0.10 2.23
N SER A 101 12.46 -0.66 2.65
CA SER A 101 11.24 -0.11 3.26
C SER A 101 11.56 0.72 4.49
N LEU A 102 12.50 0.23 5.32
CA LEU A 102 12.94 0.94 6.51
C LEU A 102 13.77 2.18 6.15
N ILE A 103 14.74 2.07 5.24
CA ILE A 103 15.57 3.20 4.80
C ILE A 103 14.69 4.28 4.17
N CYS A 104 13.84 3.93 3.20
CA CYS A 104 12.93 4.87 2.55
C CYS A 104 11.91 5.43 3.54
N GLY A 105 11.36 4.60 4.43
CA GLY A 105 10.40 5.04 5.45
C GLY A 105 11.00 6.06 6.42
N VAL A 106 12.21 5.81 6.93
CA VAL A 106 12.92 6.75 7.82
C VAL A 106 13.33 8.01 7.06
N THR A 107 13.88 7.87 5.85
CA THR A 107 14.33 9.01 5.05
C THR A 107 13.16 9.93 4.70
N LEU A 108 12.02 9.37 4.26
CA LEU A 108 10.82 10.15 3.98
C LEU A 108 10.20 10.72 5.25
N ALA A 109 10.17 9.98 6.36
CA ALA A 109 9.68 10.52 7.63
C ALA A 109 10.49 11.77 8.04
N VAL A 110 11.82 11.70 8.00
CA VAL A 110 12.70 12.82 8.37
C VAL A 110 12.53 13.99 7.41
N LEU A 111 12.60 13.75 6.09
CA LEU A 111 12.46 14.80 5.09
C LEU A 111 11.08 15.46 5.15
N SER A 112 10.02 14.68 5.22
CA SER A 112 8.66 15.21 5.21
C SER A 112 8.32 15.94 6.51
N VAL A 113 8.89 15.57 7.66
CA VAL A 113 8.73 16.35 8.91
C VAL A 113 9.50 17.66 8.86
N LEU A 114 10.69 17.68 8.26
CA LEU A 114 11.51 18.90 8.14
C LEU A 114 10.87 19.92 7.19
N PHE A 115 10.25 19.47 6.11
CA PHE A 115 9.61 20.31 5.09
C PHE A 115 8.09 20.34 5.17
N LEU A 116 7.50 19.95 6.31
CA LEU A 116 6.05 19.74 6.42
C LEU A 116 5.23 21.00 6.17
N ASP A 117 5.60 22.11 6.82
CA ASP A 117 4.82 23.36 6.76
C ASP A 117 4.91 24.01 5.35
N PRO A 118 6.09 24.08 4.70
CA PRO A 118 6.18 24.51 3.30
C PRO A 118 5.39 23.62 2.34
N LEU A 119 5.44 22.29 2.50
CA LEU A 119 4.70 21.35 1.66
C LEU A 119 3.19 21.55 1.81
N LEU A 120 2.69 21.63 3.05
CA LEU A 120 1.26 21.83 3.30
C LEU A 120 0.75 23.15 2.73
N ARG A 121 1.53 24.23 2.84
CA ARG A 121 1.19 25.53 2.22
C ARG A 121 1.21 25.47 0.70
N LEU A 122 2.17 24.76 0.10
CA LEU A 122 2.25 24.56 -1.35
C LEU A 122 1.03 23.80 -1.90
N PHE A 123 0.49 22.85 -1.14
CA PHE A 123 -0.72 22.11 -1.48
C PHE A 123 -2.02 22.83 -1.13
N GLY A 124 -1.96 24.09 -0.68
CA GLY A 124 -3.14 24.95 -0.48
C GLY A 124 -3.74 24.93 0.92
N ALA A 125 -2.97 24.57 1.95
CA ALA A 125 -3.44 24.70 3.33
C ALA A 125 -3.71 26.17 3.70
N SER A 126 -4.96 26.50 4.02
CA SER A 126 -5.32 27.77 4.64
C SER A 126 -4.75 27.86 6.06
N ASN A 127 -4.57 29.06 6.59
CA ASN A 127 -4.02 29.26 7.95
C ASN A 127 -4.83 28.54 9.04
N GLU A 128 -6.13 28.36 8.84
CA GLU A 128 -7.03 27.67 9.77
C GLU A 128 -6.98 26.15 9.65
N ALA A 129 -6.78 25.60 8.45
CA ALA A 129 -6.68 24.16 8.21
C ALA A 129 -5.26 23.60 8.40
N LEU A 130 -4.24 24.47 8.32
CA LEU A 130 -2.82 24.13 8.49
C LEU A 130 -2.52 23.37 9.79
N PRO A 131 -2.96 23.80 10.99
CA PRO A 131 -2.67 23.05 12.23
C PRO A 131 -3.24 21.62 12.21
N TYR A 132 -4.47 21.44 11.73
CA TYR A 132 -5.09 20.11 11.61
C TYR A 132 -4.35 19.19 10.63
N ALA A 133 -3.98 19.73 9.46
CA ALA A 133 -3.21 18.98 8.47
C ALA A 133 -1.81 18.64 8.98
N ARG A 134 -1.15 19.57 9.69
CA ARG A 134 0.19 19.38 10.26
C ARG A 134 0.20 18.27 11.31
N ASP A 135 -0.74 18.30 12.24
CA ASP A 135 -0.82 17.35 13.34
C ASP A 135 -1.11 15.93 12.83
N TYR A 136 -2.02 15.81 11.87
CA TYR A 136 -2.31 14.54 11.20
C TYR A 136 -1.10 14.02 10.42
N MET A 137 -0.54 14.85 9.55
CA MET A 137 0.55 14.46 8.67
C MET A 137 1.82 14.13 9.43
N ARG A 138 2.14 14.86 10.50
CA ARG A 138 3.33 14.57 11.30
C ARG A 138 3.32 13.14 11.82
N ILE A 139 2.19 12.69 12.38
CA ILE A 139 2.06 11.32 12.90
C ILE A 139 2.05 10.30 11.76
N CYS A 140 1.30 10.56 10.68
CA CYS A 140 1.26 9.68 9.50
C CYS A 140 2.64 9.52 8.82
N LEU A 141 3.47 10.55 8.83
CA LEU A 141 4.82 10.50 8.27
C LEU A 141 5.79 9.81 9.23
N LEU A 142 5.69 10.04 10.54
CA LEU A 142 6.47 9.31 11.53
C LEU A 142 6.15 7.80 11.54
N SER A 143 4.96 7.39 11.09
CA SER A 143 4.59 5.98 11.02
C SER A 143 5.07 5.24 9.78
N LEU A 144 5.64 5.93 8.78
CA LEU A 144 6.17 5.30 7.56
C LEU A 144 7.18 4.17 7.78
N PRO A 145 8.11 4.24 8.76
CA PRO A 145 9.00 3.13 9.09
C PRO A 145 8.26 1.85 9.50
N VAL A 146 7.00 1.95 9.92
CA VAL A 146 6.11 0.81 10.24
C VAL A 146 5.21 0.49 9.05
N THR A 147 4.61 1.51 8.42
CA THR A 147 3.68 1.35 7.31
C THR A 147 4.33 0.63 6.13
N TYR A 148 5.52 1.05 5.73
CA TYR A 148 6.19 0.51 4.55
C TYR A 148 6.56 -0.95 4.70
N PRO A 149 7.23 -1.40 5.77
CA PRO A 149 7.47 -2.84 5.95
C PRO A 149 6.18 -3.65 6.01
N THR A 150 5.13 -3.15 6.68
CA THR A 150 3.83 -3.85 6.76
C THR A 150 3.22 -4.04 5.38
N PHE A 151 3.15 -2.95 4.63
CA PHE A 151 2.58 -2.91 3.29
C PHE A 151 3.38 -3.78 2.31
N ASN A 152 4.70 -3.62 2.29
CA ASN A 152 5.58 -4.31 1.35
C ASN A 152 5.69 -5.80 1.67
N LEU A 153 5.77 -6.18 2.95
CA LEU A 153 5.75 -7.60 3.32
C LEU A 153 4.38 -8.25 3.04
N ASN A 154 3.26 -7.50 3.09
CA ASN A 154 1.96 -8.02 2.68
C ASN A 154 1.95 -8.36 1.18
N HIS A 155 2.52 -7.49 0.33
CA HIS A 155 2.72 -7.74 -1.10
C HIS A 155 3.63 -8.96 -1.35
N VAL A 156 4.74 -9.07 -0.64
CA VAL A 156 5.66 -10.22 -0.76
C VAL A 156 4.99 -11.51 -0.28
N MET A 157 4.26 -11.50 0.84
CA MET A 157 3.54 -12.67 1.37
C MET A 157 2.51 -13.21 0.35
N ARG A 158 1.86 -12.30 -0.38
CA ARG A 158 0.97 -12.66 -1.49
C ARG A 158 1.76 -13.24 -2.67
N ALA A 159 2.89 -12.62 -3.01
CA ALA A 159 3.79 -13.09 -4.07
C ALA A 159 4.32 -14.50 -3.85
N THR A 160 4.64 -14.84 -2.60
CA THR A 160 5.22 -16.14 -2.20
C THR A 160 4.16 -17.23 -1.98
N GLY A 161 2.90 -16.95 -2.28
CA GLY A 161 1.84 -17.96 -2.31
C GLY A 161 0.95 -18.07 -1.08
N TYR A 162 0.92 -17.04 -0.22
CA TYR A 162 0.05 -16.99 0.96
C TYR A 162 -1.01 -15.86 0.87
N PRO A 163 -1.86 -15.79 -0.18
CA PRO A 163 -2.84 -14.71 -0.34
C PRO A 163 -3.88 -14.64 0.79
N ARG A 164 -4.26 -15.80 1.38
CA ARG A 164 -5.16 -15.82 2.55
C ARG A 164 -4.52 -15.19 3.80
N LYS A 165 -3.23 -15.43 4.04
CA LYS A 165 -2.53 -14.83 5.19
C LYS A 165 -2.33 -13.32 4.99
N ALA A 166 -2.10 -12.88 3.75
CA ALA A 166 -2.08 -11.48 3.37
C ALA A 166 -3.42 -10.78 3.63
N MET A 167 -4.53 -11.43 3.28
CA MET A 167 -5.87 -10.94 3.61
C MET A 167 -6.11 -10.89 5.12
N MET A 168 -5.74 -11.93 5.88
CA MET A 168 -5.88 -11.92 7.35
C MET A 168 -5.10 -10.79 8.01
N SER A 169 -3.90 -10.48 7.54
CA SER A 169 -3.10 -9.34 8.02
C SER A 169 -3.82 -8.00 7.79
N LEU A 170 -4.43 -7.82 6.61
CA LEU A 170 -5.22 -6.63 6.29
C LEU A 170 -6.47 -6.53 7.17
N LEU A 171 -7.22 -7.63 7.30
CA LEU A 171 -8.42 -7.69 8.14
C LEU A 171 -8.08 -7.43 9.61
N LEU A 172 -7.02 -8.01 10.14
CA LEU A 172 -6.55 -7.75 11.50
C LEU A 172 -6.24 -6.26 11.68
N THR A 173 -5.53 -5.65 10.72
CA THR A 173 -5.21 -4.20 10.77
C THR A 173 -6.49 -3.36 10.81
N VAL A 174 -7.48 -3.67 9.97
CA VAL A 174 -8.76 -2.93 9.93
C VAL A 174 -9.59 -3.15 11.20
N LEU A 175 -9.69 -4.39 11.67
CA LEU A 175 -10.43 -4.77 12.88
C LEU A 175 -9.81 -4.19 14.16
N LEU A 176 -8.48 -4.05 14.20
CA LEU A 176 -7.81 -3.32 15.27
C LEU A 176 -8.04 -1.81 15.14
N ASN A 177 -8.15 -1.29 13.92
CA ASN A 177 -8.26 0.15 13.73
C ASN A 177 -9.58 0.74 14.18
N VAL A 178 -10.71 0.15 13.78
CA VAL A 178 -12.04 0.71 14.09
C VAL A 178 -12.25 0.98 15.60
N PRO A 179 -11.98 0.04 16.53
CA PRO A 179 -12.15 0.30 17.96
C PRO A 179 -11.11 1.27 18.50
N LEU A 180 -9.86 1.24 18.00
CA LEU A 180 -8.83 2.19 18.37
C LEU A 180 -9.21 3.61 17.94
N ALA A 181 -9.70 3.79 16.71
CA ALA A 181 -10.14 5.08 16.19
C ALA A 181 -11.27 5.64 17.04
N TRP A 182 -12.27 4.82 17.41
CA TRP A 182 -13.31 5.25 18.34
C TRP A 182 -12.75 5.64 19.71
N LEU A 183 -11.83 4.86 20.28
CA LEU A 183 -11.22 5.17 21.58
C LEU A 183 -10.42 6.48 21.55
N PHE A 184 -9.55 6.66 20.55
CA PHE A 184 -8.69 7.84 20.44
C PHE A 184 -9.47 9.12 20.09
N ILE A 185 -10.45 9.02 19.19
CA ILE A 185 -11.21 10.17 18.69
C ILE A 185 -12.37 10.50 19.64
N ALA A 186 -13.20 9.52 20.01
CA ALA A 186 -14.41 9.78 20.78
C ALA A 186 -14.16 9.85 22.29
N HIS A 187 -13.35 8.95 22.85
CA HIS A 187 -13.13 8.89 24.31
C HIS A 187 -12.03 9.84 24.78
N TRP A 188 -10.85 9.79 24.14
CA TRP A 188 -9.71 10.64 24.52
C TRP A 188 -9.72 12.03 23.87
N ARG A 189 -10.58 12.27 22.88
CA ARG A 189 -10.70 13.57 22.18
C ARG A 189 -9.36 14.10 21.66
N TRP A 190 -8.50 13.19 21.20
CA TRP A 190 -7.23 13.54 20.54
C TRP A 190 -7.45 13.99 19.08
N GLY A 191 -8.69 13.97 18.61
CA GLY A 191 -9.08 14.47 17.29
C GLY A 191 -8.28 13.87 16.14
N MET A 192 -7.79 14.75 15.26
CA MET A 192 -6.97 14.36 14.10
C MET A 192 -5.71 13.60 14.48
N THR A 193 -5.07 13.94 15.60
CA THR A 193 -3.91 13.17 16.09
C THR A 193 -4.32 11.77 16.54
N GLY A 194 -5.48 11.65 17.18
CA GLY A 194 -6.06 10.37 17.59
C GLY A 194 -6.33 9.44 16.41
N ALA A 195 -6.84 9.99 15.30
CA ALA A 195 -7.04 9.24 14.07
C ALA A 195 -5.72 8.66 13.55
N ALA A 196 -4.67 9.48 13.42
CA ALA A 196 -3.37 9.05 12.94
C ALA A 196 -2.67 8.04 13.88
N PHE A 197 -2.82 8.21 15.20
CA PHE A 197 -2.32 7.25 16.20
C PHE A 197 -3.01 5.89 16.09
N SER A 198 -4.34 5.89 15.93
CA SER A 198 -5.11 4.66 15.75
C SER A 198 -4.59 3.85 14.57
N SER A 199 -4.36 4.50 13.43
CA SER A 199 -3.86 3.87 12.20
C SER A 199 -2.45 3.33 12.40
N THR A 200 -1.59 4.10 13.05
CA THR A 200 -0.20 3.69 13.33
C THR A 200 -0.15 2.46 14.22
N LEU A 201 -0.95 2.43 15.29
CA LEU A 201 -0.96 1.32 16.24
C LEU A 201 -1.58 0.05 15.62
N SER A 202 -2.60 0.20 14.77
CA SER A 202 -3.15 -0.93 14.01
C SER A 202 -2.14 -1.50 13.01
N GLN A 203 -1.39 -0.64 12.32
CA GLN A 203 -0.34 -1.06 11.41
C GLN A 203 0.82 -1.74 12.15
N LEU A 204 1.17 -1.31 13.36
CA LEU A 204 2.12 -2.02 14.22
C LEU A 204 1.62 -3.45 14.52
N GLY A 205 0.34 -3.62 14.85
CA GLY A 205 -0.26 -4.95 15.03
C GLY A 205 -0.19 -5.80 13.75
N GLY A 206 -0.47 -5.19 12.60
CA GLY A 206 -0.31 -5.80 11.28
C GLY A 206 1.13 -6.22 11.00
N LEU A 207 2.10 -5.37 11.33
CA LEU A 207 3.52 -5.63 11.17
C LEU A 207 3.96 -6.85 11.99
N VAL A 208 3.59 -6.88 13.27
CA VAL A 208 3.91 -8.00 14.17
C VAL A 208 3.35 -9.32 13.63
N TRP A 209 2.12 -9.31 13.12
CA TRP A 209 1.51 -10.49 12.49
C TRP A 209 2.30 -10.96 11.26
N VAL A 210 2.66 -10.04 10.37
CA VAL A 210 3.39 -10.38 9.14
C VAL A 210 4.82 -10.84 9.46
N MET A 211 5.51 -10.17 10.38
CA MET A 211 6.83 -10.59 10.85
C MET A 211 6.78 -11.97 11.50
N SER A 212 5.77 -12.25 12.33
CA SER A 212 5.55 -13.57 12.93
C SER A 212 5.37 -14.65 11.86
N HIS A 213 4.63 -14.36 10.78
CA HIS A 213 4.49 -15.31 9.68
C HIS A 213 5.83 -15.67 9.01
N PHE A 214 6.66 -14.68 8.71
CA PHE A 214 7.96 -14.88 8.06
C PHE A 214 9.04 -15.43 9.01
N ALA A 215 8.82 -15.32 10.32
CA ALA A 215 9.63 -15.98 11.36
C ALA A 215 9.28 -17.47 11.54
N GLN A 216 8.10 -17.93 11.11
CA GLN A 216 7.69 -19.32 11.23
C GLN A 216 8.45 -20.24 10.26
N ARG A 217 8.94 -21.39 10.75
CA ARG A 217 9.67 -22.41 9.97
C ARG A 217 8.91 -22.98 8.75
N LYS A 218 7.57 -22.87 8.74
CA LYS A 218 6.67 -23.38 7.69
C LYS A 218 6.48 -22.41 6.51
N SER A 219 7.06 -21.21 6.55
CA SER A 219 7.00 -20.29 5.42
C SER A 219 7.99 -20.71 4.33
N LEU A 220 7.54 -20.70 3.07
CA LEU A 220 8.36 -20.94 1.87
C LEU A 220 9.55 -19.97 1.78
N VAL A 221 9.34 -18.74 2.28
CA VAL A 221 10.35 -17.68 2.37
C VAL A 221 10.52 -17.32 3.84
N ARG A 222 11.75 -17.33 4.35
CA ARG A 222 12.05 -17.18 5.79
C ARG A 222 13.03 -16.05 6.05
N PHE A 223 12.91 -15.42 7.22
CA PHE A 223 14.01 -14.62 7.75
C PHE A 223 15.19 -15.54 8.09
N GLN A 224 16.29 -15.41 7.36
CA GLN A 224 17.56 -16.12 7.61
C GLN A 224 18.65 -15.10 7.94
N HIS A 225 19.60 -15.45 8.80
CA HIS A 225 20.74 -14.58 9.11
C HIS A 225 21.51 -14.23 7.82
N GLY A 226 21.73 -12.94 7.56
CA GLY A 226 22.48 -12.44 6.41
C GLY A 226 21.65 -11.92 5.21
N ILE A 227 20.32 -12.09 5.19
CA ILE A 227 19.47 -11.63 4.07
C ILE A 227 19.24 -10.11 4.03
N PHE A 228 19.56 -9.40 5.12
CA PHE A 228 19.32 -7.96 5.24
C PHE A 228 20.36 -7.10 4.50
N ARG A 229 21.45 -7.70 3.98
CA ARG A 229 22.45 -6.97 3.20
C ARG A 229 21.88 -6.62 1.81
N PRO A 230 21.66 -5.33 1.51
CA PRO A 230 21.15 -4.93 0.20
C PRO A 230 22.20 -5.28 -0.86
N ARG A 231 21.84 -6.18 -1.78
CA ARG A 231 22.65 -6.44 -2.99
C ARG A 231 22.22 -5.46 -4.08
N PRO A 232 23.15 -4.75 -4.73
CA PRO A 232 22.83 -3.77 -5.76
C PRO A 232 22.05 -4.40 -6.92
N ASP A 233 22.32 -5.65 -7.28
CA ASP A 233 21.64 -6.35 -8.37
C ASP A 233 20.15 -6.60 -8.09
N ILE A 234 19.84 -7.01 -6.85
CA ILE A 234 18.46 -7.25 -6.40
C ILE A 234 17.74 -5.92 -6.25
N LEU A 235 18.42 -4.91 -5.71
CA LEU A 235 17.91 -3.55 -5.59
C LEU A 235 17.53 -2.97 -6.96
N TYR A 236 18.44 -3.04 -7.94
CA TYR A 236 18.18 -2.55 -9.29
C TYR A 236 16.98 -3.27 -9.92
N SER A 237 16.87 -4.58 -9.71
CA SER A 237 15.74 -5.36 -10.22
C SER A 237 14.41 -4.92 -9.59
N ILE A 238 14.37 -4.69 -8.27
CA ILE A 238 13.19 -4.21 -7.56
C ILE A 238 12.78 -2.83 -8.05
N VAL A 239 13.74 -1.90 -8.15
CA VAL A 239 13.48 -0.53 -8.61
C VAL A 239 13.06 -0.53 -10.07
N ALA A 240 13.71 -1.28 -10.95
CA ALA A 240 13.36 -1.34 -12.37
C ALA A 240 11.91 -1.83 -12.59
N VAL A 241 11.49 -2.88 -11.86
CA VAL A 241 10.12 -3.39 -11.97
C VAL A 241 9.11 -2.47 -11.28
N GLY A 242 9.47 -1.90 -10.13
CA GLY A 242 8.60 -0.99 -9.39
C GLY A 242 8.50 0.41 -10.00
N MET A 243 9.44 0.82 -10.86
CA MET A 243 9.44 2.16 -11.47
C MET A 243 8.23 2.35 -12.37
N ALA A 244 7.76 1.29 -13.05
CA ALA A 244 6.57 1.33 -13.88
C ALA A 244 5.30 1.71 -13.07
N PRO A 245 4.90 1.02 -11.99
CA PRO A 245 3.76 1.43 -11.18
C PRO A 245 3.96 2.77 -10.48
N PHE A 246 5.19 3.14 -10.13
CA PHE A 246 5.49 4.48 -9.60
C PHE A 246 5.18 5.58 -10.62
N LEU A 247 5.74 5.49 -11.82
CA LEU A 247 5.50 6.45 -12.90
C LEU A 247 4.03 6.49 -13.31
N LEU A 248 3.35 5.36 -13.36
CA LEU A 248 1.91 5.32 -13.61
C LEU A 248 1.11 6.10 -12.56
N ASN A 249 1.45 5.97 -11.27
CA ASN A 249 0.79 6.75 -10.20
C ASN A 249 1.10 8.25 -10.30
N VAL A 250 2.35 8.61 -10.58
CA VAL A 250 2.75 10.01 -10.76
C VAL A 250 2.05 10.63 -11.97
N CYS A 251 2.03 9.94 -13.11
CA CYS A 251 1.29 10.36 -14.30
C CYS A 251 -0.21 10.49 -14.02
N ALA A 252 -0.82 9.54 -13.31
CA ALA A 252 -2.22 9.62 -12.93
C ALA A 252 -2.50 10.87 -12.07
N CYS A 253 -1.63 11.17 -11.10
CA CYS A 253 -1.73 12.39 -10.29
C CYS A 253 -1.62 13.66 -11.15
N CYS A 254 -0.65 13.72 -12.06
CA CYS A 254 -0.48 14.86 -12.97
C CYS A 254 -1.69 15.06 -13.88
N VAL A 255 -2.23 13.98 -14.47
CA VAL A 255 -3.44 14.04 -15.31
C VAL A 255 -4.63 14.59 -14.54
N VAL A 256 -4.86 14.10 -13.32
CA VAL A 256 -5.94 14.60 -12.45
C VAL A 256 -5.72 16.07 -12.08
N ALA A 257 -4.48 16.49 -11.80
CA ALA A 257 -4.16 17.89 -11.52
C ALA A 257 -4.47 18.81 -12.71
N VAL A 258 -4.05 18.42 -13.93
CA VAL A 258 -4.34 19.17 -15.16
C VAL A 258 -5.85 19.25 -15.41
N ILE A 259 -6.57 18.14 -15.26
CA ILE A 259 -8.03 18.09 -15.42
C ILE A 259 -8.71 19.04 -14.43
N ASN A 260 -8.39 18.95 -13.14
CA ASN A 260 -8.97 19.84 -12.11
C ASN A 260 -8.69 21.32 -12.41
N MET A 261 -7.46 21.67 -12.80
CA MET A 261 -7.09 23.05 -13.14
C MET A 261 -7.87 23.57 -14.35
N ARG A 262 -8.06 22.73 -15.38
CA ARG A 262 -8.88 23.06 -16.55
C ARG A 262 -10.36 23.21 -16.20
N LEU A 263 -10.91 22.31 -15.38
CA LEU A 263 -12.31 22.42 -14.95
C LEU A 263 -12.57 23.68 -14.12
N LEU A 264 -11.64 24.07 -13.25
CA LEU A 264 -11.73 25.34 -12.51
C LEU A 264 -11.79 26.55 -13.44
N THR A 265 -11.00 26.54 -14.52
CA THR A 265 -10.90 27.68 -15.45
C THR A 265 -12.12 27.79 -16.37
N TYR A 266 -12.68 26.67 -16.83
CA TYR A 266 -13.75 26.66 -17.85
C TYR A 266 -15.15 26.31 -17.35
N GLY A 267 -15.27 25.60 -16.22
CA GLY A 267 -16.54 25.07 -15.72
C GLY A 267 -16.96 25.54 -14.33
N GLY A 268 -16.09 26.29 -13.64
CA GLY A 268 -16.33 26.76 -12.27
C GLY A 268 -16.49 25.62 -11.26
N ASP A 269 -16.91 25.97 -10.04
CA ASP A 269 -16.97 25.04 -8.90
C ASP A 269 -17.94 23.86 -9.10
N ILE A 270 -18.99 24.06 -9.91
CA ILE A 270 -20.00 23.03 -10.21
C ILE A 270 -19.37 21.89 -11.04
N ALA A 271 -18.55 22.22 -12.03
CA ALA A 271 -17.90 21.21 -12.88
C ALA A 271 -16.85 20.41 -12.09
N VAL A 272 -16.09 21.08 -11.23
CA VAL A 272 -15.12 20.42 -10.32
C VAL A 272 -15.84 19.47 -9.36
N SER A 273 -16.97 19.89 -8.81
CA SER A 273 -17.79 19.06 -7.91
C SER A 273 -18.35 17.82 -8.61
N ALA A 274 -18.84 17.96 -9.84
CA ALA A 274 -19.32 16.84 -10.66
C ALA A 274 -18.19 15.85 -11.00
N TYR A 275 -17.00 16.34 -11.36
CA TYR A 275 -15.83 15.49 -11.58
C TYR A 275 -15.41 14.73 -10.31
N GLY A 276 -15.49 15.37 -9.14
CA GLY A 276 -15.22 14.72 -7.85
C GLY A 276 -16.14 13.52 -7.58
N ILE A 277 -17.43 13.62 -7.90
CA ILE A 277 -18.39 12.51 -7.76
C ILE A 277 -18.05 11.37 -8.73
N ILE A 278 -17.80 11.70 -10.01
CA ILE A 278 -17.45 10.72 -11.06
C ILE A 278 -16.16 9.98 -10.68
N ASN A 279 -15.14 10.71 -10.22
CA ASN A 279 -13.87 10.12 -9.83
C ASN A 279 -14.03 9.18 -8.63
N ARG A 280 -14.91 9.49 -7.68
CA ARG A 280 -15.20 8.63 -6.53
C ARG A 280 -15.85 7.30 -6.94
N VAL A 281 -16.71 7.31 -7.96
CA VAL A 281 -17.29 6.08 -8.55
C VAL A 281 -16.22 5.29 -9.32
N LEU A 282 -15.40 5.96 -10.12
CA LEU A 282 -14.25 5.36 -10.82
C LEU A 282 -13.26 4.69 -9.86
N PHE A 283 -13.00 5.30 -8.70
CA PHE A 283 -12.11 4.76 -7.68
C PHE A 283 -12.62 3.43 -7.11
N LEU A 284 -13.94 3.30 -6.96
CA LEU A 284 -14.59 2.09 -6.45
C LEU A 284 -14.46 0.94 -7.45
N MET A 285 -14.66 1.21 -8.74
CA MET A 285 -14.37 0.24 -9.82
C MET A 285 -12.88 -0.09 -9.89
N GLY A 286 -12.02 0.92 -9.75
CA GLY A 286 -10.56 0.78 -9.74
C GLY A 286 -10.05 -0.13 -8.62
N MET A 287 -10.70 -0.15 -7.45
CA MET A 287 -10.35 -1.06 -6.36
C MET A 287 -10.57 -2.54 -6.72
N VAL A 288 -11.65 -2.86 -7.44
CA VAL A 288 -11.92 -4.23 -7.90
C VAL A 288 -10.88 -4.67 -8.92
N VAL A 289 -10.58 -3.80 -9.89
CA VAL A 289 -9.53 -4.04 -10.89
C VAL A 289 -8.18 -4.20 -10.21
N ALA A 290 -7.83 -3.33 -9.25
CA ALA A 290 -6.58 -3.44 -8.49
C ALA A 290 -6.50 -4.75 -7.69
N GLY A 291 -7.60 -5.21 -7.10
CA GLY A 291 -7.67 -6.52 -6.45
C GLY A 291 -7.39 -7.67 -7.41
N LEU A 292 -7.96 -7.62 -8.61
CA LEU A 292 -7.72 -8.60 -9.67
C LEU A 292 -6.25 -8.57 -10.14
N THR A 293 -5.70 -7.39 -10.43
CA THR A 293 -4.31 -7.21 -10.87
C THR A 293 -3.32 -7.70 -9.80
N GLN A 294 -3.58 -7.42 -8.52
CA GLN A 294 -2.75 -7.92 -7.42
C GLN A 294 -2.84 -9.44 -7.26
N GLY A 295 -3.97 -10.05 -7.59
CA GLY A 295 -4.11 -11.51 -7.62
C GLY A 295 -3.41 -12.15 -8.81
N MET A 296 -3.38 -11.45 -9.95
CA MET A 296 -2.72 -11.86 -11.19
C MET A 296 -1.18 -11.79 -11.10
N GLN A 297 -0.64 -10.75 -10.46
CA GLN A 297 0.80 -10.49 -10.36
C GLN A 297 1.65 -11.70 -9.89
N PRO A 298 1.33 -12.42 -8.79
CA PRO A 298 2.06 -13.61 -8.40
C PRO A 298 2.03 -14.72 -9.45
N ILE A 299 0.88 -14.92 -10.09
CA ILE A 299 0.66 -16.00 -11.07
C ILE A 299 1.53 -15.76 -12.30
N VAL A 300 1.53 -14.53 -12.81
CA VAL A 300 2.35 -14.14 -13.96
C VAL A 300 3.83 -14.18 -13.60
N GLY A 301 4.23 -13.62 -12.45
CA GLY A 301 5.63 -13.62 -12.00
C GLY A 301 6.24 -15.02 -11.88
N TYR A 302 5.51 -15.96 -11.27
CA TYR A 302 5.98 -17.33 -11.07
C TYR A 302 6.08 -18.08 -12.40
N ASN A 303 5.06 -18.01 -13.26
CA ASN A 303 5.07 -18.70 -14.55
C ASN A 303 6.10 -18.13 -15.52
N PHE A 304 6.35 -16.82 -15.45
CA PHE A 304 7.43 -16.17 -16.20
C PHE A 304 8.81 -16.69 -15.75
N GLY A 305 9.06 -16.75 -14.43
CA GLY A 305 10.30 -17.33 -13.87
C GLY A 305 10.48 -18.81 -14.19
N ALA A 306 9.39 -19.57 -14.24
CA ALA A 306 9.37 -20.99 -14.62
C ALA A 306 9.44 -21.23 -16.14
N ARG A 307 9.60 -20.18 -16.96
CA ARG A 307 9.60 -20.21 -18.44
C ARG A 307 8.34 -20.82 -19.08
N ARG A 308 7.19 -20.77 -18.39
CA ARG A 308 5.89 -21.28 -18.88
C ARG A 308 5.09 -20.17 -19.55
N MET A 309 5.56 -19.69 -20.70
CA MET A 309 4.95 -18.56 -21.41
C MET A 309 3.50 -18.82 -21.87
N ASP A 310 3.13 -20.07 -22.19
CA ASP A 310 1.75 -20.45 -22.50
C ASP A 310 0.77 -20.11 -21.37
N ARG A 311 1.20 -20.31 -20.12
CA ARG A 311 0.38 -19.97 -18.95
C ARG A 311 0.32 -18.46 -18.71
N VAL A 312 1.40 -17.74 -19.02
CA VAL A 312 1.40 -16.26 -18.96
C VAL A 312 0.38 -15.69 -19.92
N SER A 313 0.38 -16.14 -21.19
CA SER A 313 -0.58 -15.66 -22.20
C SER A 313 -2.03 -16.04 -21.91
N ARG A 314 -2.29 -17.12 -21.17
CA ARG A 314 -3.64 -17.50 -20.73
C ARG A 314 -4.12 -16.75 -19.48
N THR A 315 -3.21 -16.06 -18.80
CA THR A 315 -3.51 -15.29 -17.58
C THR A 315 -3.80 -13.82 -17.91
N LEU A 316 -3.20 -13.29 -18.98
CA LEU A 316 -3.47 -11.98 -19.57
C LEU A 316 -4.76 -12.00 -20.40
#